data_AF-A0A959P1B3-F1
#
_entry.id   AF-A0A959P1B3-F1
#
_cell.length_a   1.000
_cell.length_b   1.000
_cell.length_c   1.000
_cell.angle_alpha   90.00
_cell.angle_beta   90.00
_cell.angle_gamma   90.00
#
_symmetry.space_group_name_H-M   'P 1'
#
loop_
_entity.id
_entity.type
_entity.pdbx_description
1 polymer ?
#
loop_
_entity_poly.entity_id
_entity_poly.type
_entity_poly.pdbx_seq_one_letter_code
_entity_poly.pdbx_strand_id
1 'polypeptide(L)' 'MQHTCYHVLADKHNEFFTNIQDVKSKIIDWQNHGEGHIKVFKIVTEDLDTDAILLNENVVHLEENNVS' A
#
# COMPACT_ATOMS: atom_id res chain seq x y z
N MET A 1 -17.61 -9.90 6.32
CA MET A 1 -17.14 -9.36 5.03
C MET A 1 -15.71 -8.88 5.20
N GLN A 2 -14.80 -9.24 4.30
CA GLN A 2 -13.41 -8.80 4.34
C GLN A 2 -13.32 -7.37 3.79
N HIS A 3 -12.87 -6.41 4.58
CA HIS A 3 -12.60 -5.06 4.08
C HIS A 3 -11.13 -4.95 3.71
N THR A 4 -10.85 -4.41 2.52
CA THR A 4 -9.49 -4.14 2.05
C THR A 4 -9.31 -2.65 1.83
N CYS A 5 -8.25 -2.11 2.42
CA CYS A 5 -7.76 -0.77 2.20
C CYS A 5 -6.29 -0.85 1.77
N TYR A 6 -5.82 0.13 1.03
CA TYR A 6 -4.45 0.27 0.56
C TYR A 6 -3.93 1.62 0.99
N HIS A 7 -2.77 1.64 1.60
CA HIS A 7 -2.06 2.86 1.97
C HIS A 7 -0.87 3.04 1.03
N VAL A 8 -0.85 4.12 0.27
CA VAL A 8 0.18 4.41 -0.72
C VAL A 8 0.98 5.62 -0.24
N LEU A 9 2.27 5.42 -0.03
CA LEU A 9 3.21 6.44 0.42
C LEU A 9 4.25 6.72 -0.67
N ALA A 10 4.56 7.99 -0.87
CA ALA A 10 5.75 8.45 -1.58
C ALA A 10 6.44 9.56 -0.78
N ASP A 11 7.56 10.08 -1.28
CA ASP A 11 8.39 11.05 -0.53
C ASP A 11 7.60 12.30 -0.12
N LYS A 12 6.60 12.69 -0.92
CA LYS A 12 5.72 13.85 -0.66
C LYS A 12 4.25 13.51 -0.56
N HIS A 13 3.88 12.24 -0.68
CA HIS A 13 2.48 11.84 -0.80
C HIS A 13 2.09 10.74 0.18
N ASN A 14 0.84 10.81 0.63
CA ASN A 14 0.27 9.85 1.55
C ASN A 14 -1.24 9.76 1.29
N GLU A 15 -1.68 8.68 0.64
CA GLU A 15 -3.07 8.49 0.23
C GLU A 15 -3.58 7.08 0.55
N PHE A 16 -4.89 6.98 0.83
CA PHE A 16 -5.58 5.72 1.10
C PHE A 16 -6.58 5.39 -0.02
N PHE A 17 -6.67 4.12 -0.40
CA PHE A 17 -7.55 3.62 -1.45
C PHE A 17 -8.27 2.35 -0.99
N THR A 18 -9.52 2.17 -1.41
CA THR A 18 -10.27 0.91 -1.17
C THR A 18 -10.23 -0.02 -2.38
N ASN A 19 -9.69 0.44 -3.51
CA ASN A 19 -9.64 -0.26 -4.77
C ASN A 19 -8.21 -0.31 -5.31
N ILE A 20 -7.77 -1.50 -5.73
CA ILE A 20 -6.42 -1.74 -6.25
C ILE A 20 -6.17 -1.09 -7.62
N GLN A 21 -7.21 -0.83 -8.43
CA GLN A 21 -7.03 -0.16 -9.72
C GLN A 21 -6.66 1.32 -9.54
N ASP A 22 -7.25 1.96 -8.53
CA ASP A 22 -6.95 3.36 -8.20
C ASP A 22 -5.51 3.50 -7.69
N VAL A 23 -5.06 2.55 -6.86
CA VAL A 23 -3.66 2.45 -6.42
C VAL A 23 -2.71 2.37 -7.62
N LYS A 24 -2.98 1.48 -8.59
CA LYS A 24 -2.14 1.33 -9.79
C LYS A 24 -2.09 2.61 -10.61
N SER A 25 -3.25 3.23 -10.85
CA SER A 25 -3.33 4.51 -11.57
C SER A 25 -2.52 5.59 -10.85
N LYS A 26 -2.57 5.62 -9.52
CA LYS A 26 -1.86 6.61 -8.72
C LYS A 26 -0.34 6.43 -8.74
N ILE A 27 0.13 5.19 -8.66
CA ILE A 27 1.57 4.89 -8.77
C ILE A 27 2.11 5.36 -10.11
N ILE A 28 1.40 5.09 -11.21
CA ILE A 28 1.80 5.54 -12.56
C ILE A 28 1.84 7.07 -12.62
N ASP A 29 0.82 7.74 -12.08
CA ASP A 29 0.78 9.20 -11.99
C ASP A 29 2.00 9.74 -11.23
N TRP A 30 2.28 9.25 -10.03
CA TRP A 30 3.41 9.70 -9.22
C TRP A 30 4.77 9.41 -9.86
N GLN A 31 4.94 8.25 -10.51
CA GLN A 31 6.15 7.93 -11.27
C GLN A 31 6.37 8.90 -12.43
N ASN A 32 5.31 9.28 -13.15
CA ASN A 32 5.38 10.29 -14.21
C ASN A 32 5.76 11.69 -13.68
N HIS A 33 5.51 11.95 -12.39
CA HIS A 33 5.89 13.18 -11.71
C HIS A 33 7.25 13.10 -10.99
N GLY A 34 7.99 12.00 -11.16
CA GLY A 34 9.36 11.84 -10.64
C GLY A 34 9.45 11.30 -9.21
N GLU A 35 8.36 10.77 -8.65
CA GLU A 35 8.41 10.06 -7.37
C GLU A 35 9.06 8.68 -7.57
N GLY A 36 10.30 8.54 -7.11
CA GLY A 36 11.10 7.31 -7.27
C GLY A 36 10.88 6.26 -6.17
N HIS A 37 10.40 6.68 -5.00
CA HIS A 37 10.21 5.80 -3.85
C HIS A 37 8.72 5.72 -3.49
N ILE A 38 8.03 4.70 -3.97
CA ILE A 38 6.61 4.48 -3.68
C ILE A 38 6.44 3.17 -2.92
N LYS A 39 5.78 3.23 -1.76
CA LYS A 39 5.45 2.08 -0.91
C LYS A 39 3.94 1.88 -0.89
N VAL A 40 3.49 0.62 -0.99
CA VAL A 40 2.07 0.27 -0.95
C VAL A 40 1.86 -0.75 0.15
N PHE A 41 1.03 -0.43 1.14
CA PHE A 41 0.62 -1.35 2.20
C PHE A 41 -0.81 -1.79 1.95
N LYS A 42 -1.04 -3.11 1.90
CA LYS A 42 -2.39 -3.68 1.85
C LYS A 42 -2.85 -3.97 3.27
N ILE A 43 -3.90 -3.27 3.69
CA ILE A 43 -4.54 -3.45 4.99
C ILE A 43 -5.80 -4.28 4.75
N VAL A 44 -5.83 -5.47 5.34
CA VAL A 44 -6.98 -6.37 5.27
C VAL A 44 -7.55 -6.49 6.67
N THR A 45 -8.84 -6.22 6.82
CA THR A 45 -9.57 -6.59 8.03
C THR A 45 -10.49 -7.74 7.70
N GLU A 46 -10.31 -8.85 8.41
CA GLU A 46 -11.32 -9.90 8.50
C GLU A 46 -12.29 -9.50 9.61
N ASP A 47 -13.59 -9.76 9.45
CA ASP A 47 -14.55 -9.58 10.54
C ASP A 47 -14.09 -10.44 11.72
N LEU A 48 -13.55 -9.78 12.73
CA LEU A 48 -13.50 -10.31 14.08
C LEU A 48 -14.73 -9.73 14.77
N ASP A 49 -15.42 -10.53 15.59
CA ASP A 49 -16.50 -10.11 16.51
C ASP A 49 -15.97 -9.14 17.60
N THR A 50 -15.07 -8.22 17.26
CA THR A 50 -14.33 -7.34 18.16
C THR A 50 -13.94 -6.05 17.44
N ASP A 51 -14.02 -4.91 18.12
CA ASP A 51 -13.64 -3.55 17.67
C ASP A 51 -12.12 -3.36 17.38
N ALA A 52 -11.42 -4.38 16.88
CA ALA A 52 -9.97 -4.38 16.74
C ALA A 52 -9.53 -4.74 15.32
N ILE A 53 -8.64 -3.92 14.75
CA ILE A 53 -7.94 -4.20 13.49
C ILE A 53 -6.71 -5.04 13.82
N LEU A 54 -6.72 -6.33 13.47
CA LEU A 54 -5.51 -7.16 13.47
C LEU A 54 -4.71 -6.90 12.19
N LEU A 55 -3.63 -6.14 12.31
CA LEU A 55 -2.62 -6.01 11.25
C LEU A 55 -1.78 -7.30 11.25
N ASN A 56 -2.17 -8.26 10.43
CA ASN A 56 -1.32 -9.42 10.17
C ASN A 56 -0.25 -8.98 9.15
N GLU A 57 0.82 -8.35 9.67
CA GLU A 57 1.94 -7.84 8.90
C GLU A 57 2.75 -9.00 8.30
N ASN A 58 2.32 -9.51 7.15
CA ASN A 58 3.24 -10.20 6.26
C ASN A 58 4.15 -9.13 5.65
N VAL A 59 5.33 -8.96 6.25
CA VAL A 59 6.41 -8.13 5.72
C VAL A 59 6.82 -8.69 4.37
N VAL A 60 6.37 -8.03 3.28
CA VAL A 60 6.89 -8.30 1.95
C VAL A 60 8.24 -7.62 1.87
N HIS A 61 9.31 -8.38 2.07
CA HIS A 61 10.66 -7.94 1.73
C HIS A 61 10.78 -7.92 0.19
N LEU A 62 10.85 -6.72 -0.39
CA LEU A 62 11.33 -6.56 -1.76
C LEU A 62 12.85 -6.55 -1.66
N GLU A 63 13.49 -7.63 -2.12
CA GLU A 63 14.95 -7.75 -2.17
C GLU A 63 15.56 -6.51 -2.84
N GLU A 64 16.56 -5.93 -2.18
CA GLU A 64 17.42 -4.90 -2.76
C GLU A 64 18.18 -5.55 -3.93
N ASN A 65 17.80 -5.24 -5.16
CA ASN A 65 18.67 -5.47 -6.30
C ASN A 65 19.87 -4.52 -6.16
N ASN A 66 20.97 -5.07 -5.66
CA ASN A 66 22.28 -4.44 -5.63
C ASN A 66 22.61 -3.85 -7.02
N VAL A 67 22.64 -2.53 -7.11
CA VAL A 67 23.38 -1.83 -8.17
C VAL A 67 24.61 -1.23 -7.52
N SER A 68 25.71 -1.97 -7.55
CA SER A 68 27.11 -1.51 -7.48
C SER A 68 28.03 -2.64 -7.93
#